data_AF-A0A0C2MBE7-F1
#
_entry.id   AF-A0A0C2MBE7-F1
#
_cell.length_a   1.000
_cell.length_b   1.000
_cell.length_c   1.000
_cell.angle_alpha   90.00
_cell.angle_beta   90.00
_cell.angle_gamma   90.00
#
_symmetry.space_group_name_H-M   'P 1'
#
loop_
_entity.id
_entity.type
_entity.pdbx_description
1 polymer ?
#
loop_
_entity_poly.entity_id
_entity_poly.type
_entity_poly.pdbx_seq_one_letter_code
_entity_poly.pdbx_strand_id
1 'polypeptide(L)'
;MQLEFSKLLQFNPESILTDFESTVINALQFSGCFYHFSQCIYRQVQEMGLQTDYKEEEFSFFVRMLAAIAFAHVSDGVDEVDILIDAGYPVHAESIVDYFEDNFI
;
A
#
# COMPACT_ATOMS: atom_id res chain seq x y z
N MET A 1 -17.85 33.09 -15.71
CA MET A 1 -18.34 32.96 -14.32
C MET A 1 -17.20 32.33 -13.53
N GLN A 2 -16.30 33.17 -13.03
CA GLN A 2 -15.21 32.75 -12.15
C GLN A 2 -15.84 32.42 -10.80
N LEU A 3 -15.76 31.16 -10.38
CA LEU A 3 -16.15 30.76 -9.04
C LEU A 3 -15.10 31.33 -8.09
N GLU A 4 -15.51 32.32 -7.30
CA GLU A 4 -14.77 32.88 -6.19
C GLU A 4 -14.51 31.79 -5.13
N PHE A 5 -13.33 31.16 -5.21
CA PHE A 5 -12.83 30.18 -4.23
C PHE A 5 -12.61 30.78 -2.83
N SER A 6 -12.80 32.10 -2.67
CA SER A 6 -12.56 32.89 -1.46
C SER A 6 -13.55 32.64 -0.31
N LYS A 7 -14.55 31.75 -0.47
CA LYS A 7 -15.54 31.40 0.56
C LYS A 7 -15.60 29.92 0.94
N LEU A 8 -14.71 29.08 0.44
CA LEU A 8 -14.64 27.70 0.93
C LEU A 8 -14.13 27.74 2.38
N LEU A 9 -14.90 27.11 3.27
CA LEU A 9 -14.47 26.77 4.63
C LEU A 9 -12.99 26.40 4.59
N GLN A 10 -12.17 27.03 5.43
CA GLN A 10 -10.78 26.66 5.60
C GLN A 10 -10.75 25.17 5.99
N PHE A 11 -10.47 24.31 5.02
CA PHE A 11 -10.44 22.87 5.20
C PHE A 11 -9.15 22.55 5.96
N ASN A 12 -9.25 22.54 7.28
CA ASN A 12 -8.14 22.30 8.20
C ASN A 12 -8.44 21.10 9.10
N PRO A 13 -8.60 19.89 8.54
CA PRO A 13 -8.81 18.69 9.34
C PRO A 13 -7.54 18.36 10.12
N GLU A 14 -7.70 17.89 11.35
CA GLU A 14 -6.60 17.41 12.19
C GLU A 14 -6.04 16.07 11.69
N SER A 15 -6.87 15.27 11.01
CA SER A 15 -6.46 14.04 10.32
C SER A 15 -7.44 13.71 9.17
N ILE A 16 -6.93 13.08 8.09
CA ILE A 16 -7.73 12.55 6.99
C ILE A 16 -7.37 11.08 6.78
N LEU A 17 -8.40 10.24 6.68
CA LEU A 17 -8.28 8.83 6.33
C LEU A 17 -8.74 8.65 4.88
N THR A 18 -7.86 8.17 4.01
CA THR A 18 -8.15 7.96 2.60
C THR A 18 -7.57 6.63 2.12
N ASP A 19 -8.02 6.16 0.96
CA ASP A 19 -7.38 5.09 0.19
C ASP A 19 -6.03 5.57 -0.40
N PHE A 20 -5.17 4.62 -0.77
CA PHE A 20 -3.82 4.89 -1.29
C PHE A 20 -3.82 5.27 -2.78
N GLU A 21 -4.83 6.00 -3.23
CA GLU A 21 -4.79 6.50 -4.60
C GLU A 21 -3.70 7.59 -4.70
N SER A 22 -2.76 7.40 -5.62
CA SER A 22 -1.61 8.28 -5.85
C SER A 22 -2.02 9.74 -6.04
N THR A 23 -3.18 9.99 -6.66
CA THR A 23 -3.75 11.33 -6.86
C THR A 23 -4.07 12.03 -5.54
N VAL A 24 -4.60 11.30 -4.55
CA VAL A 24 -5.02 11.86 -3.26
C VAL A 24 -3.82 12.07 -2.34
N ILE A 25 -2.87 11.13 -2.33
CA ILE A 25 -1.61 11.24 -1.59
C ILE A 25 -0.82 12.47 -2.06
N ASN A 26 -0.66 12.63 -3.38
CA ASN A 26 0.09 13.74 -3.96
C ASN A 26 -0.57 15.11 -3.71
N ALA A 27 -1.91 15.15 -3.68
CA ALA A 27 -2.64 16.39 -3.46
C ALA A 27 -2.62 16.86 -2.00
N LEU A 28 -2.41 15.95 -1.04
CA LEU A 28 -2.72 16.23 0.35
C LEU A 28 -1.58 15.95 1.36
N GLN A 29 -0.42 15.42 0.93
CA GLN A 29 0.73 15.10 1.80
C GLN A 29 0.34 14.25 3.03
N PHE A 30 -0.69 13.40 2.92
CA PHE A 30 -1.13 12.53 4.02
C PHE A 30 -0.28 11.27 4.12
N SER A 31 -0.10 10.80 5.35
CA SER A 31 0.28 9.42 5.63
C SER A 31 -0.89 8.52 5.29
N GLY A 32 -0.68 7.54 4.41
CA GLY A 32 -1.73 6.60 4.03
C GLY A 32 -2.20 5.72 5.21
N CYS A 33 -3.40 5.15 5.10
CA CYS A 33 -4.02 4.34 6.15
C CYS A 33 -3.59 2.85 6.10
N PHE A 34 -2.70 2.39 6.97
CA PHE A 34 -2.26 0.97 7.00
C PHE A 34 -3.39 -0.08 6.91
N TYR A 35 -4.54 0.17 7.55
CA TYR A 35 -5.71 -0.72 7.43
C TYR A 35 -6.21 -0.84 5.99
N HIS A 36 -6.43 0.28 5.28
CA HIS A 36 -6.88 0.26 3.89
C HIS A 36 -5.80 -0.30 2.95
N PHE A 37 -4.52 -0.06 3.24
CA PHE A 37 -3.41 -0.66 2.49
C PHE A 37 -3.43 -2.19 2.58
N SER A 38 -3.49 -2.70 3.81
CA SER A 38 -3.54 -4.13 4.09
C SER A 38 -4.77 -4.79 3.46
N GLN A 39 -5.91 -4.11 3.49
CA GLN A 39 -7.13 -4.56 2.82
C GLN A 39 -7.00 -4.54 1.28
N CYS A 40 -6.28 -3.58 0.71
CA CYS A 40 -6.03 -3.51 -0.72
C CYS A 40 -5.21 -4.73 -1.20
N ILE A 41 -4.10 -5.01 -0.52
CA ILE A 41 -3.26 -6.19 -0.80
C ILE A 41 -4.07 -7.48 -0.62
N TYR A 42 -4.83 -7.60 0.47
CA TYR A 42 -5.65 -8.80 0.71
C TYR A 42 -6.77 -8.99 -0.32
N ARG A 43 -7.37 -7.90 -0.85
CA ARG A 43 -8.30 -8.01 -1.97
C ARG A 43 -7.62 -8.60 -3.20
N GLN A 44 -6.37 -8.26 -3.48
CA GLN A 44 -5.67 -8.88 -4.59
C GLN A 44 -5.35 -10.36 -4.39
N VAL A 45 -5.00 -10.76 -3.16
CA VAL A 45 -4.90 -12.19 -2.82
C VAL A 45 -6.22 -12.91 -3.16
N GLN A 46 -7.37 -12.27 -2.97
CA GLN A 46 -8.66 -12.86 -3.31
C GLN A 46 -8.95 -12.89 -4.81
N GLU A 47 -8.68 -11.79 -5.53
CA GLU A 47 -8.92 -11.67 -6.97
C GLU A 47 -8.05 -12.64 -7.78
N MET A 48 -6.81 -12.90 -7.31
CA MET A 48 -5.88 -13.85 -7.92
C MET A 48 -6.14 -15.32 -7.55
N GLY A 49 -7.10 -15.60 -6.66
CA GLY A 49 -7.42 -16.98 -6.25
C GLY A 49 -6.45 -17.59 -5.23
N LEU A 50 -5.64 -16.77 -4.55
CA LEU A 50 -4.59 -17.17 -3.62
C LEU A 50 -5.11 -17.38 -2.18
N GLN A 51 -6.42 -17.51 -1.98
CA GLN A 51 -7.00 -17.65 -0.62
C GLN A 51 -6.62 -18.98 0.03
N THR A 52 -6.28 -20.00 -0.75
CA THR A 52 -5.79 -21.27 -0.23
C THR A 52 -4.34 -21.11 0.24
N ASP A 53 -3.49 -20.49 -0.56
CA ASP A 53 -2.09 -20.19 -0.20
C ASP A 53 -2.03 -19.28 1.03
N TYR A 54 -2.94 -18.30 1.15
CA TYR A 54 -3.02 -17.43 2.32
C TYR A 54 -3.37 -18.14 3.64
N LYS A 55 -3.77 -19.41 3.61
CA LYS A 55 -3.91 -20.22 4.83
C LYS A 55 -2.59 -20.83 5.29
N GLU A 56 -1.60 -20.91 4.41
CA GLU A 56 -0.25 -21.35 4.73
C GLU A 56 0.50 -20.23 5.44
N GLU A 57 1.17 -20.58 6.53
CA GLU A 57 1.80 -19.60 7.43
C GLU A 57 2.83 -18.74 6.69
N GLU A 58 3.70 -19.37 5.90
CA GLU A 58 4.78 -18.71 5.16
C GLU A 58 4.26 -17.65 4.18
N PHE A 59 3.25 -18.01 3.38
CA PHE A 59 2.63 -17.09 2.43
C PHE A 59 1.90 -15.95 3.13
N SER A 60 1.08 -16.27 4.15
CA SER A 60 0.35 -15.26 4.91
C SER A 60 1.30 -14.28 5.62
N PHE A 61 2.44 -14.77 6.08
CA PHE A 61 3.47 -13.96 6.73
C PHE A 61 4.13 -13.03 5.71
N PHE A 62 4.52 -13.53 4.55
CA PHE A 62 5.09 -12.72 3.47
C PHE A 62 4.15 -11.59 3.01
N VAL A 63 2.87 -11.89 2.76
CA VAL A 63 1.89 -10.87 2.37
C VAL A 63 1.72 -9.79 3.45
N ARG A 64 1.81 -10.16 4.73
CA ARG A 64 1.78 -9.20 5.84
C ARG A 64 3.06 -8.37 5.93
N MET A 65 4.21 -8.92 5.56
CA MET A 65 5.46 -8.17 5.44
C MET A 65 5.39 -7.14 4.31
N LEU A 66 4.84 -7.51 3.14
CA LEU A 66 4.56 -6.56 2.06
C LEU A 66 3.69 -5.39 2.54
N ALA A 67 2.62 -5.68 3.29
CA ALA A 67 1.80 -4.61 3.88
C ALA A 67 2.59 -3.76 4.89
N ALA A 68 3.53 -4.35 5.63
CA ALA A 68 4.34 -3.66 6.63
C ALA A 68 5.34 -2.66 6.02
N ILE A 69 5.60 -2.72 4.71
CA ILE A 69 6.39 -1.71 3.97
C ILE A 69 5.79 -0.31 4.13
N ALA A 70 4.49 -0.17 4.41
CA ALA A 70 3.90 1.12 4.75
C ALA A 70 4.54 1.83 5.97
N PHE A 71 5.33 1.11 6.77
CA PHE A 71 6.10 1.64 7.89
C PHE A 71 7.61 1.69 7.63
N ALA A 72 8.07 1.24 6.47
CA ALA A 72 9.46 1.38 6.07
C ALA A 72 9.80 2.87 5.95
N HIS A 73 10.97 3.25 6.46
CA HIS A 73 11.47 4.61 6.31
C HIS A 73 12.11 4.70 4.93
N VAL A 74 11.73 5.69 4.12
CA VAL A 74 12.52 6.02 2.92
C VAL A 74 13.87 6.54 3.39
N SER A 75 14.83 5.64 3.61
CA SER A 75 16.19 5.97 4.03
C SER A 75 17.09 6.02 2.79
N ASP A 76 18.07 6.94 2.80
CA ASP A 76 18.88 7.26 1.63
C ASP A 76 19.67 6.04 1.11
N GLY A 77 19.11 5.33 0.13
CA GLY A 77 19.82 4.41 -0.76
C GLY A 77 19.56 2.91 -0.56
N VAL A 78 18.59 2.52 0.27
CA VAL A 78 18.18 1.11 0.39
C VAL A 78 16.66 1.04 0.28
N ASP A 79 16.17 0.32 -0.72
CA ASP A 79 14.76 0.03 -0.84
C ASP A 79 14.41 -1.17 0.05
N GLU A 80 13.66 -0.94 1.13
CA GLU A 80 13.22 -2.01 2.01
C GLU A 80 12.37 -3.07 1.29
N VAL A 81 11.77 -2.72 0.15
CA VAL A 81 11.05 -3.65 -0.72
C VAL A 81 12.03 -4.58 -1.42
N ASP A 82 13.11 -4.05 -2.00
CA ASP A 82 14.17 -4.85 -2.63
C ASP A 82 14.76 -5.84 -1.61
N ILE A 83 15.04 -5.41 -0.37
CA ILE A 83 15.53 -6.32 0.68
C ILE A 83 14.54 -7.47 0.93
N LEU A 84 13.26 -7.16 1.02
CA LEU A 84 12.22 -8.15 1.29
C LEU A 84 12.13 -9.17 0.14
N ILE A 85 12.19 -8.69 -1.10
CA ILE A 85 12.11 -9.51 -2.31
C ILE A 85 13.36 -10.39 -2.45
N ASP A 86 14.55 -9.81 -2.28
CA ASP A 86 15.85 -10.50 -2.36
C ASP A 86 16.04 -11.55 -1.25
N ALA A 87 15.41 -11.36 -0.09
CA ALA A 87 15.38 -12.35 0.98
C ALA A 87 14.63 -13.64 0.58
N GLY A 88 13.84 -13.57 -0.48
CA GLY A 88 13.06 -14.66 -1.03
C GLY A 88 11.64 -14.70 -0.48
N TYR A 89 10.75 -15.22 -1.31
CA TYR A 89 9.33 -15.36 -1.01
C TYR A 89 8.77 -16.67 -1.59
N PRO A 90 7.61 -17.15 -1.10
CA PRO A 90 7.01 -18.38 -1.61
C PRO A 90 6.73 -18.28 -3.11
N VAL A 91 6.99 -19.35 -3.88
CA VAL A 91 6.84 -19.36 -5.35
C VAL A 91 5.47 -18.86 -5.82
N HIS A 92 4.41 -19.17 -5.07
CA HIS A 92 3.04 -18.77 -5.39
C HIS A 92 2.74 -17.29 -5.13
N ALA A 93 3.68 -16.53 -4.54
CA ALA A 93 3.52 -15.11 -4.26
C ALA A 93 4.05 -14.19 -5.37
N GLU A 94 4.62 -14.73 -6.46
CA GLU A 94 5.11 -13.92 -7.59
C GLU A 94 4.06 -12.94 -8.11
N SER A 95 2.82 -13.39 -8.30
CA SER A 95 1.74 -12.52 -8.79
C SER A 95 1.36 -11.39 -7.82
N ILE A 96 1.52 -11.59 -6.50
CA ILE A 96 1.25 -10.52 -5.52
C ILE A 96 2.44 -9.56 -5.41
N VAL A 97 3.66 -10.04 -5.66
CA VAL A 97 4.86 -9.21 -5.76
C VAL A 97 4.77 -8.31 -6.98
N ASP A 98 4.48 -8.88 -8.16
CA ASP A 98 4.31 -8.11 -9.40
C ASP A 98 3.27 -7.00 -9.23
N TYR A 99 2.10 -7.35 -8.65
CA TYR A 99 1.07 -6.36 -8.34
C TYR A 99 1.56 -5.26 -7.39
N PHE A 100 2.34 -5.63 -6.37
CA PHE A 100 2.83 -4.67 -5.39
C PHE A 100 3.79 -3.68 -6.05
N GLU A 101 4.76 -4.17 -6.82
CA GLU A 101 5.71 -3.35 -7.58
C GLU A 101 4.97 -2.43 -8.56
N ASP A 102 4.04 -2.96 -9.36
CA ASP A 102 3.30 -2.20 -10.38
C ASP A 102 2.44 -1.05 -9.82
N ASN A 103 2.05 -1.10 -8.54
CA ASN A 103 1.08 -0.17 -7.96
C ASN A 103 1.64 0.73 -6.86
N PHE A 104 2.75 0.35 -6.22
CA PHE A 104 3.24 1.05 -5.03
C PHE A 104 4.70 1.50 -5.09
N ILE A 105 5.46 1.10 -6.12
CA ILE A 105 6.86 1.45 -6.34
C ILE A 105 7.00 2.20 -7.67
#